data_AF-A0AAD5JT48-F1
#
_entry.id   AF-A0AAD5JT48-F1
#
_cell.length_a   1.000
_cell.length_b   1.000
_cell.length_c   1.000
_cell.angle_alpha   90.00
_cell.angle_beta   90.00
_cell.angle_gamma   90.00
#
_symmetry.space_group_name_H-M   'P 1'
#
loop_
_entity.id
_entity.type
_entity.pdbx_description
1 polymer ?
#
loop_
_entity_poly.entity_id
_entity_poly.type
_entity_poly.pdbx_seq_one_letter_code
_entity_poly.pdbx_strand_id
1 'polypeptide(L)'
;FIYIPYQKHLPRPEIRQYLRSIKINPNRVLDISFPARNVLGLLIYVQYVPDVSKILNAVNTPILHDFNPTDASHIKDPAYTSLPEQEKSEIAIRCHRNRCLHTLAWLKNHAKHTVAHLFCHNGWLTPTDVSNIIKPSL
;
A
#
# COMPACT_ATOMS: atom_id res chain seq x y z
N PHE A 1 1.92 -0.69 -6.06
CA PHE A 1 2.73 -0.57 -4.82
C PHE A 1 4.07 -1.26 -5.05
N ILE A 2 5.13 -0.79 -4.40
CA ILE A 2 6.36 -1.57 -4.19
C ILE A 2 6.32 -2.06 -2.75
N TYR A 3 6.52 -3.35 -2.54
CA TYR A 3 6.54 -3.96 -1.22
C TYR A 3 7.98 -4.33 -0.85
N ILE A 4 8.41 -3.97 0.35
CA ILE A 4 9.75 -4.29 0.87
C ILE A 4 9.67 -4.85 2.28
N PRO A 5 10.64 -5.68 2.71
CA PRO A 5 10.77 -6.07 4.11
C PRO A 5 10.94 -4.87 5.02
N TYR A 6 10.35 -4.95 6.21
CA TYR A 6 10.34 -3.85 7.17
C TYR A 6 10.43 -4.35 8.60
N GLN A 7 11.65 -4.46 9.12
CA GLN A 7 11.91 -5.03 10.45
C GLN A 7 12.11 -3.98 11.55
N LYS A 8 12.32 -2.71 11.17
CA LYS A 8 12.75 -1.65 12.11
C LYS A 8 11.61 -1.02 12.92
N HIS A 9 10.34 -1.23 12.52
CA HIS A 9 9.16 -0.69 13.20
C HIS A 9 9.25 0.82 13.58
N LEU A 10 9.90 1.62 12.73
CA LEU A 10 10.03 3.06 12.89
C LEU A 10 8.65 3.78 12.77
N PRO A 11 8.44 4.88 13.50
CA PRO A 11 7.32 5.80 13.27
C PRO A 11 7.25 6.29 11.81
N ARG A 12 6.04 6.59 11.31
CA ARG A 12 5.82 7.09 9.94
C ARG A 12 6.71 8.29 9.54
N PRO A 13 6.95 9.32 10.40
CA PRO A 13 7.85 10.42 10.07
C PRO A 13 9.29 9.96 9.80
N GLU A 14 9.79 9.02 10.59
CA GLU A 14 11.13 8.46 10.46
C GLU A 14 11.27 7.61 9.19
N ILE A 15 10.19 6.96 8.73
CA ILE A 15 10.21 6.26 7.42
C ILE A 15 10.45 7.25 6.29
N ARG A 16 9.81 8.42 6.30
CA ARG A 16 10.06 9.44 5.28
C ARG A 16 11.51 9.96 5.35
N GLN A 17 12.07 10.08 6.54
CA GLN A 17 13.49 10.43 6.72
C GLN A 17 14.43 9.32 6.22
N TYR A 18 14.12 8.06 6.49
CA TYR A 18 14.86 6.91 5.98
C TYR A 18 14.83 6.86 4.44
N LEU A 19 13.66 7.06 3.82
CA LEU A 19 13.55 7.13 2.36
C LEU A 19 14.43 8.26 1.80
N ARG A 20 14.45 9.43 2.45
CA ARG A 20 15.37 10.52 2.07
C ARG A 20 16.83 10.13 2.20
N SER A 21 17.23 9.43 3.28
CA SER A 21 18.63 9.05 3.48
C SER A 21 19.13 8.07 2.43
N ILE A 22 18.25 7.22 1.89
CA ILE A 22 18.58 6.34 0.76
C ILE A 22 18.34 7.00 -0.60
N LYS A 23 18.12 8.32 -0.66
CA LYS A 23 17.91 9.12 -1.87
C LYS A 23 16.59 8.85 -2.62
N ILE A 24 15.61 8.22 -1.97
CA ILE A 24 14.23 8.18 -2.48
C ILE A 24 13.54 9.49 -2.09
N ASN A 25 13.16 10.29 -3.09
CA ASN A 25 12.42 11.53 -2.85
C ASN A 25 11.01 11.22 -2.31
N PRO A 26 10.65 11.64 -1.07
CA PRO A 26 9.34 11.34 -0.50
C PRO A 26 8.16 11.98 -1.25
N ASN A 27 8.38 13.00 -2.06
CA ASN A 27 7.35 13.60 -2.90
C ASN A 27 6.93 12.66 -4.05
N ARG A 28 7.77 11.68 -4.41
CA ARG A 28 7.44 10.63 -5.38
C ARG A 28 6.63 9.49 -4.76
N VAL A 29 6.56 9.43 -3.43
CA VAL A 29 5.82 8.42 -2.67
C VAL A 29 4.46 9.00 -2.28
N LEU A 30 3.43 8.50 -2.96
CA LEU A 30 2.03 8.87 -2.80
C LEU A 30 1.48 8.45 -1.43
N ASP A 31 1.85 7.26 -0.97
CA ASP A 31 1.41 6.72 0.30
C ASP A 31 2.43 5.72 0.86
N ILE A 32 2.43 5.59 2.19
CA ILE A 32 3.19 4.61 2.94
C ILE A 32 2.20 3.79 3.75
N SER A 33 2.12 2.49 3.47
CA SER A 33 1.20 1.56 4.10
C SER A 33 1.93 0.39 4.74
N PHE A 34 1.28 -0.27 5.69
CA PHE A 34 1.77 -1.49 6.36
C PHE A 34 0.76 -2.61 6.09
N PRO A 35 0.84 -3.26 4.91
CA PRO A 35 -0.17 -4.22 4.47
C PRO A 35 -0.16 -5.51 5.30
N ALA A 36 1.00 -5.89 5.82
CA ALA A 36 1.20 -7.07 6.65
C ALA A 36 2.32 -6.82 7.68
N ARG A 37 2.45 -7.74 8.64
CA ARG A 37 3.56 -7.71 9.61
C ARG A 37 4.89 -7.77 8.86
N ASN A 38 5.79 -6.87 9.21
CA ASN A 38 7.13 -6.73 8.64
C ASN A 38 7.18 -6.41 7.14
N VAL A 39 6.13 -5.82 6.58
CA VAL A 39 6.09 -5.38 5.19
C VAL A 39 5.74 -3.90 5.13
N LEU A 40 6.53 -3.14 4.37
CA LEU A 40 6.23 -1.76 4.02
C LEU A 40 5.76 -1.70 2.58
N GLY A 41 4.58 -1.11 2.36
CA GLY A 41 4.05 -0.80 1.05
C GLY A 41 4.29 0.66 0.69
N LEU A 42 4.92 0.90 -0.45
CA LEU A 42 5.12 2.23 -1.01
C LEU A 42 4.23 2.39 -2.25
N LEU A 43 3.28 3.34 -2.21
CA LEU A 43 2.56 3.74 -3.41
C LEU A 43 3.38 4.81 -4.13
N ILE A 44 3.73 4.56 -5.39
CA ILE A 44 4.66 5.39 -6.18
C ILE A 44 4.09 5.52 -7.59
N TYR A 45 4.30 6.68 -8.24
CA TYR A 45 3.99 6.81 -9.67
C TYR A 45 4.82 5.84 -10.50
N VAL A 46 4.18 5.22 -11.50
CA VAL A 46 4.78 4.18 -12.37
C VAL A 46 6.11 4.64 -12.97
N GLN A 47 6.20 5.90 -13.43
CA GLN A 47 7.41 6.48 -14.02
C GLN A 47 8.63 6.49 -13.09
N TYR A 48 8.45 6.42 -11.77
CA TYR A 48 9.54 6.40 -10.79
C TYR A 48 9.83 5.00 -10.26
N VAL A 49 9.06 3.98 -10.63
CA VAL A 49 9.30 2.60 -10.20
C VAL A 49 10.71 2.12 -10.59
N PRO A 50 11.21 2.31 -11.83
CA PRO A 50 12.55 1.87 -12.19
C PRO A 50 13.66 2.52 -11.33
N ASP A 51 13.59 3.83 -11.12
CA ASP A 51 14.54 4.59 -10.29
C ASP A 51 14.53 4.08 -8.84
N VAL A 52 13.35 3.92 -8.27
CA VAL A 52 13.19 3.48 -6.88
C VAL A 52 13.68 2.05 -6.72
N SER A 53 13.36 1.16 -7.66
CA SER A 53 13.84 -0.22 -7.64
C SER A 53 15.37 -0.29 -7.70
N LYS A 54 16.00 0.54 -8.54
CA LYS A 54 17.47 0.63 -8.62
C LYS A 54 18.08 1.07 -7.28
N ILE A 55 17.48 2.07 -6.64
CA ILE A 55 17.94 2.55 -5.33
C ILE A 55 17.79 1.46 -4.26
N LEU A 56 16.64 0.80 -4.18
CA LEU A 56 16.37 -0.27 -3.21
C LEU A 56 17.36 -1.42 -3.37
N ASN A 57 17.64 -1.84 -4.61
CA ASN A 57 18.65 -2.84 -4.91
C ASN A 57 20.05 -2.40 -4.48
N ALA A 58 20.42 -1.14 -4.72
CA ALA A 58 21.73 -0.60 -4.32
C ALA A 58 21.94 -0.58 -2.79
N VAL A 59 20.86 -0.50 -2.00
CA VAL A 59 20.90 -0.59 -0.53
C VAL A 59 20.55 -1.99 0.00
N ASN A 60 20.62 -3.03 -0.86
CA ASN A 60 20.33 -4.42 -0.53
C ASN A 60 18.94 -4.63 0.12
N THR A 61 17.96 -3.82 -0.28
CA THR A 61 16.56 -3.99 0.14
C THR A 61 15.80 -4.71 -0.96
N PRO A 62 15.45 -5.99 -0.79
CA PRO A 62 14.75 -6.74 -1.84
C PRO A 62 13.32 -6.25 -1.99
N ILE A 63 12.81 -6.33 -3.23
CA ILE A 63 11.41 -6.07 -3.56
C ILE A 63 10.64 -7.39 -3.49
N LEU A 64 9.52 -7.39 -2.78
CA LEU A 64 8.62 -8.53 -2.66
C LEU A 64 7.67 -8.55 -3.86
N HIS A 65 8.13 -9.11 -4.98
CA HIS A 65 7.38 -9.12 -6.24
C HIS A 65 6.06 -9.90 -6.16
N ASP A 66 6.04 -11.01 -5.42
CA ASP A 66 4.87 -11.89 -5.29
C ASP A 66 4.01 -11.58 -4.05
N PHE A 67 4.21 -10.42 -3.43
CA PHE A 67 3.45 -10.05 -2.24
C PHE A 67 1.98 -9.77 -2.58
N ASN A 68 1.09 -10.55 -1.98
CA ASN A 68 -0.36 -10.37 -2.09
C ASN A 68 -0.95 -9.74 -0.81
N PRO A 69 -1.37 -8.46 -0.82
CA PRO A 69 -1.87 -7.78 0.37
C PRO A 69 -3.20 -8.34 0.92
N THR A 70 -3.90 -9.20 0.17
CA THR A 70 -5.17 -9.83 0.59
C THR A 70 -5.01 -11.30 0.97
N ASP A 71 -3.78 -11.79 1.12
CA ASP A 71 -3.50 -13.15 1.54
C ASP A 71 -3.93 -13.39 3.01
N ALA A 72 -4.65 -14.48 3.26
CA ALA A 72 -5.13 -14.86 4.58
C ALA A 72 -4.00 -15.03 5.62
N SER A 73 -2.81 -15.44 5.18
CA SER A 73 -1.63 -15.65 6.05
C SER A 73 -1.15 -14.36 6.73
N HIS A 74 -1.59 -13.20 6.24
CA HIS A 74 -1.27 -11.91 6.82
C HIS A 74 -2.12 -11.58 8.05
N ILE A 75 -3.24 -12.29 8.25
CA ILE A 75 -4.09 -12.15 9.44
C ILE A 75 -3.50 -12.97 10.58
N LYS A 76 -2.72 -12.30 11.44
CA LYS A 76 -1.98 -12.91 12.57
C LYS A 76 -2.48 -12.46 13.95
N ASP A 77 -3.62 -11.78 14.02
CA ASP A 77 -4.22 -11.43 15.30
C ASP A 77 -4.64 -12.72 16.03
N PRO A 78 -4.22 -12.94 17.29
CA PRO A 78 -4.64 -14.09 18.06
C PRO A 78 -6.15 -14.33 18.07
N ALA A 79 -6.94 -13.25 18.03
CA ALA A 79 -8.40 -13.31 17.99
C ALA A 79 -8.97 -14.04 16.75
N TYR A 80 -8.22 -14.08 15.65
CA TYR A 80 -8.64 -14.73 14.40
C TYR A 80 -7.99 -16.10 14.18
N THR A 81 -7.22 -16.61 15.15
CA THR A 81 -6.43 -17.85 14.96
C THR A 81 -7.29 -19.04 14.56
N SER A 82 -8.46 -19.18 15.19
CA SER A 82 -9.42 -20.27 14.96
C SER A 82 -10.28 -20.11 13.71
N LEU A 83 -10.23 -18.95 13.03
CA LEU A 83 -11.06 -18.73 11.85
C LEU A 83 -10.58 -19.58 10.66
N PRO A 84 -11.52 -20.09 9.84
CA PRO A 84 -11.21 -20.68 8.55
C PRO A 84 -10.42 -19.74 7.65
N GLU A 85 -9.66 -20.31 6.72
CA GLU A 85 -8.84 -19.53 5.78
C GLU A 85 -9.67 -18.60 4.89
N GLN A 86 -10.87 -19.03 4.50
CA GLN A 86 -11.81 -18.20 3.73
C GLN A 86 -12.20 -16.93 4.49
N GLU A 87 -12.58 -17.06 5.77
CA GLU A 87 -12.94 -15.90 6.61
C GLU A 87 -11.74 -14.96 6.82
N LYS A 88 -10.54 -15.52 7.02
CA LYS A 88 -9.30 -14.73 7.09
C LYS A 88 -9.03 -13.97 5.80
N SER A 89 -9.30 -14.58 4.64
CA SER A 89 -9.19 -13.93 3.34
C SER A 89 -10.15 -12.76 3.21
N GLU A 90 -11.40 -12.92 3.63
CA GLU A 90 -12.40 -11.84 3.63
C GLU A 90 -11.99 -10.67 4.54
N ILE A 91 -11.42 -10.97 5.72
CA ILE A 91 -10.86 -9.96 6.61
C ILE A 91 -9.69 -9.24 5.93
N ALA A 92 -8.77 -9.96 5.29
CA ALA A 92 -7.62 -9.39 4.59
C ALA A 92 -8.05 -8.46 3.44
N ILE A 93 -9.03 -8.89 2.64
CA ILE A 93 -9.65 -8.08 1.58
C ILE A 93 -10.24 -6.80 2.16
N ARG A 94 -11.05 -6.89 3.23
CA ARG A 94 -11.66 -5.72 3.89
C ARG A 94 -10.60 -4.77 4.44
N CYS A 95 -9.58 -5.29 5.11
CA CYS A 95 -8.47 -4.49 5.61
C CYS A 95 -7.72 -3.78 4.48
N HIS A 96 -7.46 -4.46 3.37
CA HIS A 96 -6.80 -3.86 2.22
C HIS A 96 -7.66 -2.77 1.56
N ARG A 97 -8.95 -3.05 1.33
CA ARG A 97 -9.93 -2.07 0.83
C ARG A 97 -9.97 -0.81 1.69
N ASN A 98 -10.05 -0.96 3.01
CA ASN A 98 -10.03 0.18 3.94
C ASN A 98 -8.75 1.01 3.84
N ARG A 99 -7.59 0.36 3.65
CA ARG A 99 -6.32 1.08 3.41
C ARG A 99 -6.38 1.86 2.10
N CYS A 100 -6.85 1.25 1.02
CA CYS A 100 -7.02 1.92 -0.28
C CYS A 100 -7.92 3.15 -0.17
N LEU A 101 -9.06 3.04 0.52
CA LEU A 101 -9.96 4.17 0.78
C LEU A 101 -9.27 5.27 1.59
N HIS A 102 -8.54 4.90 2.64
CA HIS A 102 -7.79 5.85 3.45
C HIS A 102 -6.72 6.57 2.63
N THR A 103 -5.94 5.84 1.82
CA THR A 103 -4.97 6.41 0.89
C THR A 103 -5.64 7.46 -0.02
N LEU A 104 -6.79 7.14 -0.61
CA LEU A 104 -7.53 8.05 -1.49
C LEU A 104 -8.07 9.29 -0.78
N ALA A 105 -8.45 9.19 0.50
CA ALA A 105 -8.92 10.33 1.28
C ALA A 105 -7.86 11.44 1.41
N TRP A 106 -6.58 11.06 1.48
CA TRP A 106 -5.46 12.01 1.65
C TRP A 106 -4.77 12.41 0.35
N LEU A 107 -5.03 11.71 -0.75
CA LEU A 107 -4.40 12.02 -2.03
C LEU A 107 -4.92 13.33 -2.62
N LYS A 108 -4.01 14.08 -3.23
CA LYS A 108 -4.34 15.29 -4.00
C LYS A 108 -5.20 14.92 -5.21
N ASN A 109 -6.13 15.80 -5.59
CA ASN A 109 -7.11 15.54 -6.65
C ASN A 109 -6.48 15.05 -7.96
N HIS A 110 -5.34 15.62 -8.38
CA HIS A 110 -4.65 15.20 -9.61
C HIS A 110 -4.21 13.72 -9.62
N ALA A 111 -3.91 13.14 -8.45
CA ALA A 111 -3.51 11.73 -8.34
C ALA A 111 -4.70 10.82 -7.97
N LYS A 112 -5.68 11.37 -7.24
CA LYS A 112 -6.79 10.63 -6.64
C LYS A 112 -7.59 9.84 -7.68
N HIS A 113 -8.00 10.47 -8.79
CA HIS A 113 -8.80 9.79 -9.82
C HIS A 113 -8.04 8.61 -10.43
N THR A 114 -6.80 8.83 -10.88
CA THR A 114 -5.97 7.78 -11.49
C THR A 114 -5.72 6.63 -10.53
N VAL A 115 -5.41 6.92 -9.26
CA VAL A 115 -5.20 5.89 -8.24
C VAL A 115 -6.49 5.14 -7.92
N ALA A 116 -7.64 5.81 -7.86
CA ALA A 116 -8.93 5.17 -7.61
C ALA A 116 -9.29 4.17 -8.72
N HIS A 117 -9.12 4.57 -9.99
CA HIS A 117 -9.32 3.67 -11.13
C HIS A 117 -8.32 2.51 -11.12
N LEU A 118 -7.06 2.76 -10.79
CA LEU A 118 -6.05 1.68 -10.66
C LEU A 118 -6.45 0.67 -9.57
N PHE A 119 -6.89 1.14 -8.40
CA PHE A 119 -7.34 0.25 -7.34
C PHE A 119 -8.58 -0.55 -7.72
N CYS A 120 -9.51 0.04 -8.47
CA CYS A 120 -10.66 -0.68 -9.00
C CYS A 120 -10.26 -1.71 -10.07
N HIS A 121 -9.34 -1.37 -10.97
CA HIS A 121 -8.82 -2.30 -11.99
C HIS A 121 -8.15 -3.52 -11.34
N ASN A 122 -7.43 -3.31 -10.24
CA ASN A 122 -6.80 -4.38 -9.47
C ASN A 122 -7.79 -5.17 -8.58
N GLY A 123 -9.08 -4.85 -8.61
CA GLY A 123 -10.11 -5.51 -7.80
C GLY A 123 -10.10 -5.13 -6.31
N TRP A 124 -9.36 -4.10 -5.91
CA TRP A 124 -9.25 -3.68 -4.50
C TRP A 124 -10.40 -2.77 -4.06
N LEU A 125 -11.00 -2.05 -5.01
CA LEU A 125 -12.18 -1.21 -4.84
C LEU A 125 -13.26 -1.63 -5.82
N THR A 126 -14.52 -1.35 -5.48
CA THR A 126 -15.63 -1.54 -6.42
C THR A 126 -15.85 -0.29 -7.27
N PRO A 127 -16.54 -0.39 -8.42
CA PRO A 127 -16.95 0.79 -9.18
C PRO A 127 -17.75 1.79 -8.33
N THR A 128 -18.60 1.30 -7.43
CA THR A 128 -19.36 2.13 -6.49
C THR A 128 -18.47 2.92 -5.53
N ASP A 129 -17.39 2.33 -5.02
CA ASP A 129 -16.42 3.05 -4.19
C ASP A 129 -15.82 4.22 -4.96
N VAL A 130 -15.38 3.95 -6.19
CA VAL A 130 -14.75 4.95 -7.06
C VAL A 130 -15.73 6.09 -7.34
N SER A 131 -16.98 5.77 -7.70
CA SER A 131 -18.04 6.76 -7.92
C SER A 131 -18.22 7.68 -6.72
N ASN A 132 -18.24 7.12 -5.50
CA ASN A 132 -18.42 7.91 -4.27
C ASN A 132 -17.23 8.82 -3.97
N ILE A 133 -16.01 8.43 -4.36
CA ILE A 133 -14.78 9.21 -4.15
C ILE A 133 -14.62 10.32 -5.20
N ILE A 134 -15.08 10.07 -6.43
CA ILE A 134 -14.92 10.95 -7.59
C ILE A 134 -16.03 12.00 -7.70
N LYS A 135 -17.16 11.84 -6.98
CA LYS A 135 -18.26 12.82 -6.99
C LYS A 135 -17.70 14.24 -6.76
N PRO A 136 -18.00 15.20 -7.64
CA PRO A 136 -17.62 16.58 -7.40
C PRO A 136 -18.31 17.03 -6.12
N SER A 137 -17.54 17.56 -5.17
CA SER A 137 -18.10 18.31 -4.05
C SER A 137 -18.98 19.42 -4.62
N LEU A 138 -20.28 19.32 -4.33
CA LEU A 138 -21.30 20.33 -4.65
C LEU A 138 -20.90 21.72 -4.17
#